data_AF-A0A5P2BLJ1-F1
#
_entry.id   AF-A0A5P2BLJ1-F1
#
_cell.length_a   1.000
_cell.length_b   1.000
_cell.length_c   1.000
_cell.angle_alpha   90.00
_cell.angle_beta   90.00
_cell.angle_gamma   90.00
#
_symmetry.space_group_name_H-M   'P 1'
#
loop_
_entity.id
_entity.type
_entity.pdbx_description
1 polymer ?
#
loop_
_entity_poly.entity_id
_entity_poly.type
_entity_poly.pdbx_seq_one_letter_code
_entity_poly.pdbx_strand_id
1 'polypeptide(L)'
;METIVFDVGETLTKDDRYWSSWADWLQVPRHTLSALVGAVVAQGGDRADALRLVSPDMDVASACRARETAGRGEHLGEADLYPDVRPALGGLQKLGIRVVVAGEGTARTGELLRRLDLPADHIATSGDWGVAKPDPDFFTHVLEAAQADPQATLYVGDHPAHDIFPAQRAGLRTAHIRRGPWGHYWADHPDVADAADLRIDGLTALAALTGR
;
A
#
# COMPACT_ATOMS: atom_id res chain seq x y z
N MET A 1 2.87 2.62 -21.77
CA MET A 1 2.93 3.01 -20.35
C MET A 1 4.34 3.49 -20.07
N GLU A 2 4.51 4.69 -19.52
CA GLU A 2 5.83 5.28 -19.29
C GLU A 2 6.26 5.15 -17.82
N THR A 3 5.29 5.29 -16.91
CA THR A 3 5.52 5.19 -15.47
C THR A 3 4.52 4.25 -14.82
N ILE A 4 5.00 3.46 -13.85
CA ILE A 4 4.15 2.68 -12.95
C ILE A 4 4.46 3.06 -11.51
N VAL A 5 3.41 3.42 -10.79
CA VAL A 5 3.42 3.83 -9.38
C VAL A 5 2.80 2.70 -8.56
N PHE A 6 3.47 2.29 -7.49
CA PHE A 6 3.02 1.23 -6.60
C PHE A 6 2.69 1.81 -5.22
N ASP A 7 1.50 1.48 -4.70
CA ASP A 7 1.23 1.60 -3.27
C ASP A 7 2.18 0.69 -2.46
N VAL A 8 2.24 0.87 -1.14
CA VAL A 8 3.13 0.14 -0.24
C VAL A 8 2.43 -1.05 0.42
N GLY A 9 1.45 -0.77 1.27
CA GLY A 9 0.80 -1.76 2.14
C GLY A 9 -0.09 -2.69 1.35
N GLU A 10 0.06 -4.00 1.53
CA GLU A 10 -0.65 -5.04 0.77
C GLU A 10 -0.54 -4.94 -0.76
N THR A 11 0.39 -4.11 -1.25
CA THR A 11 0.80 -4.01 -2.66
C THR A 11 2.24 -4.50 -2.82
N LEU A 12 3.20 -3.89 -2.11
CA LEU A 12 4.59 -4.35 -2.05
C LEU A 12 4.87 -5.15 -0.78
N THR A 13 4.27 -4.76 0.34
CA THR A 13 4.55 -5.32 1.67
C THR A 13 3.34 -6.05 2.23
N LYS A 14 3.56 -7.09 3.02
CA LYS A 14 2.52 -7.74 3.83
C LYS A 14 2.39 -7.01 5.17
N ASP A 15 1.16 -6.76 5.61
CA ASP A 15 0.89 -6.18 6.92
C ASP A 15 0.82 -7.25 8.03
N ASP A 16 1.04 -8.53 7.68
CA ASP A 16 0.94 -9.68 8.59
C ASP A 16 1.80 -9.53 9.85
N ARG A 17 3.06 -9.10 9.71
CA ARG A 17 3.96 -8.84 10.83
C ARG A 17 3.51 -7.65 11.67
N TYR A 18 3.04 -6.59 11.03
CA TYR A 18 2.58 -5.38 11.71
C TYR A 18 1.40 -5.71 12.65
N TRP A 19 0.38 -6.38 12.12
CA TRP A 19 -0.79 -6.78 12.91
C TRP A 19 -0.48 -7.91 13.89
N SER A 20 0.39 -8.86 13.54
CA SER A 20 0.86 -9.88 14.49
C SER A 20 1.55 -9.25 15.70
N SER A 21 2.38 -8.22 15.49
CA SER A 21 3.07 -7.50 16.55
C SER A 21 2.09 -6.72 17.46
N TRP A 22 1.00 -6.18 16.90
CA TRP A 22 -0.10 -5.62 17.70
C TRP A 22 -0.83 -6.66 18.52
N ALA A 23 -1.15 -7.82 17.93
CA ALA A 23 -1.84 -8.89 18.64
C ALA A 23 -0.98 -9.40 19.82
N ASP A 24 0.31 -9.60 19.59
CA ASP A 24 1.27 -10.01 20.62
C ASP A 24 1.40 -8.94 21.73
N TRP A 25 1.39 -7.64 21.37
CA TRP A 25 1.39 -6.53 22.34
C TRP A 25 0.13 -6.51 23.22
N LEU A 26 -1.03 -6.75 22.62
CA LEU A 26 -2.33 -6.77 23.31
C LEU A 26 -2.66 -8.11 23.96
N GLN A 27 -1.79 -9.11 23.80
CA GLN A 27 -1.96 -10.47 24.31
C GLN A 27 -3.27 -11.13 23.82
N VAL A 28 -3.64 -10.87 22.57
CA VAL A 28 -4.78 -11.54 21.91
C VAL A 28 -4.30 -12.42 20.76
N PRO A 29 -5.07 -13.46 20.37
CA PRO A 29 -4.71 -14.27 19.21
C PRO A 29 -4.58 -13.41 17.94
N ARG A 30 -3.53 -13.66 17.14
CA ARG A 30 -3.28 -12.93 15.88
C ARG A 30 -4.47 -12.97 14.93
N HIS A 31 -5.10 -14.14 14.79
CA HIS A 31 -6.32 -14.29 14.01
C HIS A 31 -7.46 -13.38 14.49
N THR A 32 -7.66 -13.24 15.81
CA THR A 32 -8.69 -12.36 16.37
C THR A 32 -8.44 -10.92 15.96
N LEU A 33 -7.22 -10.41 16.12
CA LEU A 33 -6.94 -9.03 15.73
C LEU A 33 -7.08 -8.82 14.23
N SER A 34 -6.54 -9.72 13.39
CA SER A 34 -6.68 -9.63 11.93
C SER A 34 -8.15 -9.62 11.48
N ALA A 35 -9.00 -10.45 12.10
CA ALA A 35 -10.44 -10.46 11.81
C ALA A 35 -11.13 -9.15 12.19
N LEU A 36 -10.77 -8.54 13.32
CA LEU A 36 -11.31 -7.24 13.74
C LEU A 36 -10.85 -6.11 12.81
N VAL A 37 -9.59 -6.11 12.38
CA VAL A 37 -9.08 -5.17 11.36
C VAL A 37 -9.91 -5.28 10.08
N GLY A 38 -10.12 -6.51 9.60
CA GLY A 38 -10.99 -6.77 8.44
C GLY A 38 -12.41 -6.22 8.62
N ALA A 39 -13.03 -6.51 9.77
CA ALA A 39 -14.39 -6.08 10.06
C ALA A 39 -14.55 -4.54 10.12
N VAL A 40 -13.59 -3.84 10.71
CA VAL A 40 -13.60 -2.37 10.81
C VAL A 40 -13.46 -1.72 9.44
N VAL A 41 -12.49 -2.16 8.65
CA VAL A 41 -12.25 -1.60 7.31
C VAL A 41 -13.42 -1.88 6.37
N ALA A 42 -14.01 -3.09 6.42
CA ALA A 42 -15.19 -3.42 5.63
C ALA A 42 -16.42 -2.54 5.97
N GLN A 43 -16.46 -1.95 7.17
CA GLN A 43 -17.48 -0.99 7.61
C GLN A 43 -17.10 0.47 7.32
N GLY A 44 -15.97 0.71 6.65
CA GLY A 44 -15.47 2.05 6.33
C GLY A 44 -14.75 2.75 7.48
N GLY A 45 -14.39 2.02 8.54
CA GLY A 45 -13.61 2.55 9.66
C GLY A 45 -12.11 2.54 9.42
N ASP A 46 -11.35 3.23 10.27
CA ASP A 46 -9.89 3.20 10.24
C ASP A 46 -9.37 1.89 10.85
N ARG A 47 -8.44 1.22 10.18
CA ARG A 47 -7.86 -0.06 10.62
C ARG A 47 -7.36 -0.06 12.08
N ALA A 48 -6.87 1.08 12.59
CA ALA A 48 -6.41 1.21 13.97
C ALA A 48 -7.57 1.15 15.00
N ASP A 49 -8.82 1.40 14.60
CA ASP A 49 -9.97 1.27 15.49
C ASP A 49 -10.20 -0.19 15.95
N ALA A 50 -9.69 -1.17 15.21
CA ALA A 50 -9.68 -2.57 15.66
C ALA A 50 -8.93 -2.76 16.98
N LEU A 51 -7.92 -1.93 17.27
CA LEU A 51 -7.20 -1.95 18.56
C LEU A 51 -8.13 -1.54 19.71
N ARG A 52 -9.06 -0.61 19.46
CA ARG A 52 -10.05 -0.16 20.44
C ARG A 52 -11.17 -1.17 20.66
N LEU A 53 -11.46 -2.01 19.67
CA LEU A 53 -12.37 -3.15 19.88
C LEU A 53 -11.79 -4.18 20.87
N VAL A 54 -10.46 -4.32 20.90
CA VAL A 54 -9.76 -5.17 21.86
C VAL A 54 -9.56 -4.46 23.21
N SER A 55 -9.22 -3.18 23.19
CA SER A 55 -8.96 -2.35 24.37
C SER A 55 -9.66 -0.99 24.23
N PRO A 56 -10.92 -0.85 24.70
CA PRO A 56 -11.77 0.31 24.44
C PRO A 56 -11.17 1.67 24.85
N ASP A 57 -10.47 1.72 25.97
CA ASP A 57 -9.91 2.97 26.52
C ASP A 57 -8.49 3.26 26.01
N MET A 58 -8.04 2.55 24.97
CA MET A 58 -6.69 2.71 24.44
C MET A 58 -6.49 4.06 23.74
N ASP A 59 -5.53 4.84 24.24
CA ASP A 59 -4.86 5.85 23.43
C ASP A 59 -3.83 5.19 22.50
N VAL A 60 -4.23 4.99 21.23
CA VAL A 60 -3.39 4.36 20.20
C VAL A 60 -2.08 5.11 20.02
N ALA A 61 -2.06 6.44 20.10
CA ALA A 61 -0.84 7.22 19.94
C ALA A 61 0.16 6.96 21.07
N SER A 62 -0.30 6.89 22.33
CA SER A 62 0.54 6.48 23.45
C SER A 62 1.01 5.03 23.33
N ALA A 63 0.15 4.12 22.88
CA ALA A 63 0.52 2.73 22.66
C ALA A 63 1.61 2.59 21.58
N CYS A 64 1.52 3.34 20.48
CA CYS A 64 2.57 3.42 19.46
C CYS A 64 3.92 3.87 20.05
N ARG A 65 3.93 4.94 20.86
CA ARG A 65 5.16 5.44 21.52
C ARG A 65 5.75 4.41 22.50
N ALA A 66 4.90 3.73 23.27
CA ALA A 66 5.33 2.70 24.20
C ALA A 66 5.94 1.50 23.47
N ARG A 67 5.35 1.10 22.35
CA ARG A 67 5.88 0.06 21.48
C ARG A 67 7.21 0.44 20.84
N GLU A 68 7.35 1.66 20.35
CA GLU A 68 8.61 2.20 19.81
C GLU A 68 9.74 2.07 20.86
N THR A 69 9.47 2.53 22.09
CA THR A 69 10.42 2.44 23.21
C THR A 69 10.78 0.99 23.56
N ALA A 70 9.84 0.06 23.38
CA ALA A 70 10.04 -1.37 23.59
C ALA A 70 10.67 -2.11 22.39
N GLY A 71 11.13 -1.39 21.35
CA GLY A 71 11.71 -1.99 20.14
C GLY A 71 10.70 -2.70 19.24
N ARG A 72 9.40 -2.42 19.40
CA ARG A 72 8.27 -2.94 18.60
C ARG A 72 7.62 -1.85 17.74
N GLY A 73 8.42 -0.83 17.42
CA GLY A 73 8.10 0.27 16.53
C GLY A 73 7.94 -0.14 15.07
N GLU A 74 8.00 0.84 14.18
CA GLU A 74 7.94 0.61 12.73
C GLU A 74 9.13 -0.26 12.28
N HIS A 75 8.81 -1.36 11.59
CA HIS A 75 9.78 -2.29 11.05
C HIS A 75 9.38 -2.67 9.64
N LEU A 76 10.36 -2.69 8.74
CA LEU A 76 10.20 -3.18 7.39
C LEU A 76 11.52 -3.78 6.92
N GLY A 77 11.46 -5.00 6.42
CA GLY A 77 12.59 -5.76 5.90
C GLY A 77 12.21 -6.61 4.68
N GLU A 78 13.21 -7.28 4.11
CA GLU A 78 13.04 -8.14 2.92
C GLU A 78 11.91 -9.18 3.08
N ALA A 79 11.79 -9.78 4.27
CA ALA A 79 10.79 -10.80 4.55
C ALA A 79 9.34 -10.26 4.61
N ASP A 80 9.18 -8.93 4.64
CA ASP A 80 7.87 -8.28 4.60
C ASP A 80 7.42 -8.03 3.15
N LEU A 81 8.33 -8.07 2.17
CA LEU A 81 7.96 -7.95 0.76
C LEU A 81 7.21 -9.19 0.27
N TYR A 82 6.33 -8.99 -0.70
CA TYR A 82 5.83 -10.09 -1.51
C TYR A 82 6.94 -10.64 -2.42
N PRO A 83 6.99 -11.96 -2.68
CA PRO A 83 8.13 -12.58 -3.39
C PRO A 83 8.36 -12.07 -4.82
N ASP A 84 7.31 -11.55 -5.46
CA ASP A 84 7.33 -11.10 -6.85
C ASP A 84 7.72 -9.62 -7.01
N VAL A 85 7.88 -8.86 -5.91
CA VAL A 85 8.19 -7.42 -5.94
C VAL A 85 9.49 -7.14 -6.68
N ARG A 86 10.62 -7.67 -6.21
CA ARG A 86 11.93 -7.38 -6.83
C ARG A 86 12.00 -7.84 -8.29
N PRO A 87 11.57 -9.08 -8.65
CA PRO A 87 11.53 -9.50 -10.03
C PRO A 87 10.67 -8.59 -10.92
N ALA A 88 9.50 -8.15 -10.43
CA ALA A 88 8.60 -7.28 -11.18
C ALA A 88 9.19 -5.89 -11.39
N LEU A 89 9.60 -5.21 -10.31
CA LEU A 89 10.16 -3.85 -10.40
C LEU A 89 11.42 -3.81 -11.27
N GLY A 90 12.35 -4.75 -11.05
CA GLY A 90 13.57 -4.85 -11.85
C GLY A 90 13.29 -5.25 -13.31
N GLY A 91 12.22 -6.01 -13.57
CA GLY A 91 11.74 -6.30 -14.92
C GLY A 91 11.22 -5.06 -15.63
N LEU A 92 10.46 -4.22 -14.95
CA LEU A 92 9.91 -2.97 -15.49
C LEU A 92 11.02 -1.96 -15.83
N GLN A 93 12.00 -1.77 -14.93
CA GLN A 93 13.14 -0.88 -15.23
C GLN A 93 13.94 -1.34 -16.47
N LYS A 94 14.09 -2.66 -16.68
CA LYS A 94 14.74 -3.19 -17.89
C LYS A 94 13.95 -2.91 -19.18
N LEU A 95 12.65 -2.67 -19.07
CA LEU A 95 11.79 -2.24 -20.18
C LEU A 95 11.80 -0.72 -20.38
N GLY A 96 12.60 0.02 -19.62
CA GLY A 96 12.67 1.48 -19.67
C GLY A 96 11.49 2.18 -19.01
N ILE A 97 10.71 1.45 -18.19
CA ILE A 97 9.58 2.00 -17.45
C ILE A 97 10.09 2.60 -16.15
N ARG A 98 9.68 3.84 -15.87
CA ARG A 98 9.95 4.47 -14.59
C ARG A 98 9.12 3.80 -13.50
N VAL A 99 9.78 3.40 -12.42
CA VAL A 99 9.16 2.74 -11.27
C VAL A 99 9.14 3.72 -10.09
N VAL A 100 7.95 4.02 -9.60
CA VAL A 100 7.75 4.88 -8.42
C VAL A 100 7.05 4.07 -7.33
N VAL A 101 7.51 4.21 -6.09
CA VAL A 101 6.82 3.71 -4.90
C VAL A 101 6.26 4.91 -4.14
N ALA A 102 4.95 4.99 -3.99
CA ALA A 102 4.26 6.08 -3.31
C ALA A 102 2.99 5.57 -2.66
N GLY A 103 2.95 5.56 -1.33
CA GLY A 103 1.82 5.01 -0.57
C GLY A 103 1.71 5.58 0.84
N GLU A 104 0.75 5.04 1.59
CA GLU A 104 0.50 5.49 2.96
C GLU A 104 1.63 5.03 3.91
N GLY A 105 2.14 5.93 4.74
CA GLY A 105 3.20 5.61 5.70
C GLY A 105 3.84 6.85 6.31
N THR A 106 4.53 6.70 7.44
CA THR A 106 5.28 7.81 8.04
C THR A 106 6.58 8.09 7.27
N ALA A 107 7.23 9.24 7.53
CA ALA A 107 8.57 9.52 7.03
C ALA A 107 9.59 8.42 7.43
N ARG A 108 9.41 7.80 8.61
CA ARG A 108 10.23 6.68 9.06
C ARG A 108 10.00 5.45 8.20
N THR A 109 8.75 5.13 7.84
CA THR A 109 8.45 4.08 6.85
C THR A 109 9.13 4.38 5.51
N GLY A 110 9.14 5.65 5.05
CA GLY A 110 9.89 6.07 3.87
C GLY A 110 11.40 5.79 3.97
N GLU A 111 12.04 6.08 5.11
CA GLU A 111 13.43 5.69 5.37
C GLU A 111 13.64 4.18 5.32
N LEU A 112 12.75 3.39 5.93
CA LEU A 112 12.86 1.92 5.92
C LEU A 112 12.76 1.37 4.48
N LEU A 113 11.82 1.86 3.68
CA LEU A 113 11.64 1.49 2.27
C LEU A 113 12.89 1.80 1.44
N ARG A 114 13.46 3.00 1.58
CA ARG A 114 14.68 3.38 0.85
C ARG A 114 15.88 2.50 1.21
N ARG A 115 15.98 2.03 2.46
CA ARG A 115 17.05 1.09 2.88
C ARG A 115 16.90 -0.31 2.30
N LEU A 116 15.73 -0.68 1.77
CA LEU A 116 15.57 -1.96 1.09
C LEU A 116 16.28 -1.97 -0.27
N ASP A 117 16.67 -0.83 -0.83
CA ASP A 117 17.30 -0.76 -2.15
C ASP A 117 16.46 -1.51 -3.21
N LEU A 118 15.17 -1.15 -3.27
CA LEU A 118 14.25 -1.69 -4.27
C LEU A 118 14.63 -1.14 -5.65
N PRO A 119 14.39 -1.90 -6.74
CA PRO A 119 14.54 -1.40 -8.12
C PRO A 119 13.50 -0.33 -8.47
N ALA A 120 13.60 0.85 -7.86
CA ALA A 120 12.68 1.96 -8.01
C ALA A 120 13.44 3.27 -8.23
N ASP A 121 12.93 4.11 -9.12
CA ASP A 121 13.52 5.41 -9.45
C ASP A 121 13.14 6.50 -8.45
N HIS A 122 12.03 6.29 -7.72
CA HIS A 122 11.58 7.19 -6.66
C HIS A 122 10.81 6.41 -5.58
N ILE A 123 11.02 6.79 -4.32
CA ILE A 123 10.32 6.23 -3.16
C ILE A 123 9.90 7.37 -2.24
N ALA A 124 8.61 7.46 -1.98
CA ALA A 124 8.01 8.40 -1.05
C ALA A 124 6.82 7.79 -0.31
N THR A 125 6.43 8.43 0.79
CA THR A 125 5.27 8.09 1.60
C THR A 125 4.41 9.34 1.85
N SER A 126 3.18 9.15 2.27
CA SER A 126 2.32 10.25 2.72
C SER A 126 2.98 11.11 3.80
N GLY A 127 3.76 10.51 4.69
CA GLY A 127 4.54 11.21 5.71
C GLY A 127 5.72 12.02 5.17
N ASP A 128 6.31 11.65 4.02
CA ASP A 128 7.32 12.47 3.35
C ASP A 128 6.68 13.72 2.72
N TRP A 129 5.45 13.59 2.20
CA TRP A 129 4.74 14.66 1.49
C TRP A 129 3.83 15.50 2.39
N GLY A 130 3.49 15.02 3.58
CA GLY A 130 2.57 15.68 4.51
C GLY A 130 1.09 15.61 4.09
N VAL A 131 0.76 14.82 3.07
CA VAL A 131 -0.61 14.59 2.57
C VAL A 131 -0.84 13.09 2.40
N ALA A 132 -2.06 12.64 2.68
CA ALA A 132 -2.43 11.22 2.70
C ALA A 132 -3.64 10.96 1.81
N LYS A 133 -3.79 9.72 1.35
CA LYS A 133 -4.96 9.35 0.56
C LYS A 133 -6.21 9.40 1.46
N PRO A 134 -7.39 9.78 0.95
CA PRO A 134 -7.74 10.04 -0.45
C PRO A 134 -7.64 11.52 -0.87
N ASP A 135 -6.84 12.33 -0.18
CA ASP A 135 -6.63 13.74 -0.54
C ASP A 135 -6.09 13.85 -1.99
N PRO A 136 -6.72 14.66 -2.87
CA PRO A 136 -6.24 14.83 -4.24
C PRO A 136 -4.80 15.33 -4.33
N ASP A 137 -4.30 16.09 -3.34
CA ASP A 137 -2.93 16.60 -3.35
C ASP A 137 -1.89 15.46 -3.28
N PHE A 138 -2.25 14.31 -2.69
CA PHE A 138 -1.41 13.11 -2.76
C PHE A 138 -1.15 12.69 -4.22
N PHE A 139 -2.20 12.69 -5.06
CA PHE A 139 -2.08 12.28 -6.45
C PHE A 139 -1.44 13.36 -7.34
N THR A 140 -1.51 14.63 -6.95
CA THR A 140 -0.68 15.69 -7.53
C THR A 140 0.81 15.37 -7.34
N HIS A 141 1.24 15.02 -6.12
CA HIS A 141 2.63 14.60 -5.88
C HIS A 141 3.01 13.30 -6.59
N VAL A 142 2.08 12.34 -6.71
CA VAL A 142 2.30 11.14 -7.52
C VAL A 142 2.64 11.51 -8.97
N LEU A 143 1.89 12.42 -9.59
CA LEU A 143 2.14 12.86 -10.96
C LEU A 143 3.49 13.59 -11.12
N GLU A 144 3.85 14.44 -10.16
CA GLU A 144 5.16 15.11 -10.12
C GLU A 144 6.30 14.08 -10.05
N ALA A 145 6.18 13.08 -9.18
CA ALA A 145 7.16 12.00 -9.04
C ALA A 145 7.18 11.08 -10.27
N ALA A 146 6.03 10.91 -10.93
CA ALA A 146 5.87 10.04 -12.09
C ALA A 146 6.51 10.61 -13.35
N GLN A 147 6.61 11.94 -13.48
CA GLN A 147 7.25 12.61 -14.62
C GLN A 147 6.69 12.17 -16.00
N ALA A 148 5.41 11.81 -16.04
CA ALA A 148 4.71 11.37 -17.24
C ALA A 148 3.26 11.89 -17.21
N ASP A 149 2.58 11.87 -18.35
CA ASP A 149 1.15 12.21 -18.44
C ASP A 149 0.30 11.25 -17.58
N PRO A 150 -0.80 11.71 -16.96
CA PRO A 150 -1.69 10.83 -16.20
C PRO A 150 -2.12 9.58 -16.97
N GLN A 151 -2.42 9.68 -18.26
CA GLN A 151 -2.84 8.55 -19.10
C GLN A 151 -1.69 7.60 -19.46
N ALA A 152 -0.44 8.06 -19.31
CA ALA A 152 0.78 7.27 -19.45
C ALA A 152 1.33 6.76 -18.11
N THR A 153 0.59 6.99 -17.01
CA THR A 153 0.95 6.59 -15.65
C THR A 153 -0.07 5.60 -15.08
N LEU A 154 0.39 4.44 -14.61
CA LEU A 154 -0.42 3.42 -13.96
C LEU A 154 -0.23 3.45 -12.46
N TYR A 155 -1.30 3.63 -11.68
CA TYR A 155 -1.29 3.45 -10.23
C TYR A 155 -1.73 2.03 -9.86
N VAL A 156 -0.91 1.30 -9.10
CA VAL A 156 -1.16 -0.08 -8.68
C VAL A 156 -1.41 -0.10 -7.17
N GLY A 157 -2.55 -0.64 -6.75
CA GLY A 157 -2.93 -0.74 -5.33
C GLY A 157 -4.00 -1.80 -5.10
N ASP A 158 -4.29 -2.11 -3.84
CA ASP A 158 -5.24 -3.15 -3.43
C ASP A 158 -6.53 -2.58 -2.81
N HIS A 159 -6.54 -1.30 -2.42
CA HIS A 159 -7.66 -0.69 -1.70
C HIS A 159 -8.45 0.27 -2.60
N PRO A 160 -9.73 -0.01 -2.95
CA PRO A 160 -10.47 0.83 -3.89
C PRO A 160 -10.62 2.30 -3.49
N ALA A 161 -10.96 2.56 -2.23
CA ALA A 161 -11.21 3.93 -1.77
C ALA A 161 -9.93 4.76 -1.62
N HIS A 162 -8.78 4.11 -1.45
CA HIS A 162 -7.51 4.79 -1.22
C HIS A 162 -6.65 4.81 -2.48
N ASP A 163 -6.67 3.75 -3.28
CA ASP A 163 -5.80 3.60 -4.44
C ASP A 163 -6.57 3.82 -5.75
N ILE A 164 -7.61 3.02 -5.99
CA ILE A 164 -8.22 2.93 -7.33
C ILE A 164 -9.06 4.16 -7.66
N PHE A 165 -10.09 4.45 -6.87
CA PHE A 165 -11.01 5.55 -7.14
C PHE A 165 -10.32 6.93 -7.14
N PRO A 166 -9.47 7.28 -6.16
CA PRO A 166 -8.82 8.59 -6.19
C PRO A 166 -7.75 8.70 -7.29
N ALA A 167 -7.02 7.62 -7.62
CA ALA A 167 -6.10 7.65 -8.77
C ALA A 167 -6.85 7.87 -10.09
N GLN A 168 -7.97 7.16 -10.28
CA GLN A 168 -8.82 7.34 -11.46
C GLN A 168 -9.35 8.77 -11.56
N ARG A 169 -9.79 9.37 -10.44
CA ARG A 169 -10.23 10.78 -10.40
C ARG A 169 -9.12 11.77 -10.73
N ALA A 170 -7.87 11.44 -10.41
CA ALA A 170 -6.69 12.21 -10.80
C ALA A 170 -6.30 12.01 -12.28
N GLY A 171 -7.04 11.19 -13.03
CA GLY A 171 -6.81 10.91 -14.44
C GLY A 171 -5.73 9.86 -14.70
N LEU A 172 -5.27 9.15 -13.66
CA LEU A 172 -4.31 8.06 -13.79
C LEU A 172 -5.00 6.81 -14.35
N ARG A 173 -4.24 5.98 -15.07
CA ARG A 173 -4.64 4.58 -15.28
C ARG A 173 -4.51 3.82 -13.97
N THR A 174 -5.33 2.80 -13.76
CA THR A 174 -5.35 2.06 -12.48
C THR A 174 -5.26 0.55 -12.64
N ALA A 175 -4.51 -0.11 -11.75
CA ALA A 175 -4.49 -1.55 -11.64
C ALA A 175 -4.83 -1.98 -10.21
N HIS A 176 -5.95 -2.68 -10.07
CA HIS A 176 -6.32 -3.32 -8.81
C HIS A 176 -5.60 -4.67 -8.68
N ILE A 177 -4.80 -4.82 -7.64
CA ILE A 177 -4.11 -6.08 -7.36
C ILE A 177 -4.91 -6.93 -6.36
N ARG A 178 -5.13 -8.21 -6.69
CA ARG A 178 -5.75 -9.18 -5.79
C ARG A 178 -4.72 -9.70 -4.79
N ARG A 179 -4.44 -8.88 -3.77
CA ARG A 179 -3.42 -9.13 -2.74
C ARG A 179 -3.89 -8.61 -1.39
N GLY A 180 -3.42 -9.23 -0.32
CA GLY A 180 -3.84 -8.90 1.04
C GLY A 180 -5.34 -9.09 1.27
N PRO A 181 -5.85 -8.73 2.46
CA PRO A 181 -7.27 -8.82 2.77
C PRO A 181 -8.14 -7.95 1.85
N TRP A 182 -7.67 -6.75 1.45
CA TRP A 182 -8.49 -5.79 0.71
C TRP A 182 -8.61 -6.15 -0.75
N GLY A 183 -7.49 -6.43 -1.40
CA GLY A 183 -7.49 -6.89 -2.79
C GLY A 183 -8.27 -8.18 -2.99
N HIS A 184 -8.31 -9.08 -1.99
CA HIS A 184 -9.18 -10.26 -2.03
C HIS A 184 -10.67 -9.95 -1.80
N TYR A 185 -10.98 -9.10 -0.82
CA TYR A 185 -12.36 -8.74 -0.48
C TYR A 185 -13.05 -7.98 -1.62
N TRP A 186 -12.34 -7.07 -2.28
CA TRP A 186 -12.87 -6.19 -3.32
C TRP A 186 -12.73 -6.71 -4.76
N ALA A 187 -12.02 -7.84 -4.97
CA ALA A 187 -11.62 -8.35 -6.30
C ALA A 187 -12.74 -8.39 -7.36
N ASP A 188 -13.95 -8.76 -6.92
CA ASP A 188 -15.11 -8.98 -7.78
C ASP A 188 -16.22 -7.94 -7.54
N HIS A 189 -15.94 -6.88 -6.78
CA HIS A 189 -16.92 -5.82 -6.54
C HIS A 189 -17.16 -5.02 -7.83
N PRO A 190 -18.43 -4.79 -8.25
CA PRO A 190 -18.75 -4.10 -9.51
C PRO A 190 -18.07 -2.74 -9.66
N ASP A 191 -18.13 -1.90 -8.62
CA ASP A 191 -17.50 -0.56 -8.68
C ASP A 191 -15.99 -0.60 -8.93
N VAL A 192 -15.31 -1.66 -8.46
CA VAL A 192 -13.87 -1.84 -8.67
C VAL A 192 -13.60 -2.37 -10.07
N ALA A 193 -14.43 -3.29 -10.55
CA ALA A 193 -14.35 -3.80 -11.91
C ALA A 193 -14.61 -2.71 -12.97
N ASP A 194 -15.47 -1.74 -12.66
CA ASP A 194 -15.78 -0.60 -13.53
C ASP A 194 -14.71 0.49 -13.46
N ALA A 195 -14.09 0.70 -12.29
CA ALA A 195 -13.09 1.75 -12.10
C ALA A 195 -11.67 1.34 -12.52
N ALA A 196 -11.28 0.08 -12.27
CA ALA A 196 -9.93 -0.40 -12.52
C ALA A 196 -9.71 -0.72 -14.00
N ASP A 197 -8.70 -0.12 -14.63
CA ASP A 197 -8.32 -0.47 -16.00
C ASP A 197 -7.79 -1.90 -16.12
N LEU A 198 -7.12 -2.37 -15.06
CA LEU A 198 -6.51 -3.68 -14.98
C LEU A 198 -6.84 -4.32 -13.63
N ARG A 199 -7.01 -5.65 -13.66
CA ARG A 199 -7.08 -6.48 -12.46
C ARG A 199 -6.01 -7.56 -12.58
N ILE A 200 -5.12 -7.64 -11.59
CA ILE A 200 -3.95 -8.51 -11.63
C ILE A 200 -3.85 -9.33 -10.33
N ASP A 201 -3.35 -10.57 -10.42
CA ASP A 201 -3.09 -11.41 -9.25
C ASP A 201 -1.62 -11.31 -8.75
N GLY A 202 -0.76 -10.60 -9.49
CA GLY A 202 0.65 -10.43 -9.17
C GLY A 202 1.34 -9.39 -10.06
N LEU A 203 2.43 -8.81 -9.56
CA LEU A 203 3.11 -7.69 -10.19
C LEU A 203 3.87 -8.10 -11.46
N THR A 204 4.28 -9.36 -11.56
CA THR A 204 4.93 -9.88 -12.78
C THR A 204 4.02 -9.85 -14.00
N ALA A 205 2.71 -9.77 -13.83
CA ALA A 205 1.76 -9.61 -14.93
C ALA A 205 1.95 -8.27 -15.66
N LEU A 206 2.48 -7.24 -14.99
CA LEU A 206 2.63 -5.89 -15.56
C LEU A 206 3.63 -5.84 -16.71
N ALA A 207 4.73 -6.60 -16.64
CA ALA A 207 5.73 -6.62 -17.71
C ALA A 207 5.18 -7.17 -19.05
N ALA A 208 4.19 -8.05 -19.00
CA ALA A 208 3.53 -8.58 -20.20
C ALA A 208 2.57 -7.57 -20.84
N LEU A 209 2.13 -6.56 -20.08
CA LEU A 209 1.14 -5.57 -20.51
C LEU A 209 1.79 -4.33 -21.15
N THR A 210 3.06 -4.08 -20.86
CA THR A 210 3.79 -2.89 -21.29
C THR A 210 4.62 -3.11 -22.55
N GLY A 211 4.76 -4.36 -23.01
CA GLY A 211 5.43 -4.72 -24.27
C GLY A 211 4.51 -4.72 -25.50
N ARG A 212 3.34 -4.08 -25.44
CA ARG A 212 2.40 -3.95 -26.56
C ARG A 212 2.30 -2.50 -27.02
#